data_AF-A0A355WJF9-F1
#
_entry.id   AF-A0A355WJF9-F1
#
_cell.length_a   1.000
_cell.length_b   1.000
_cell.length_c   1.000
_cell.angle_alpha   90.00
_cell.angle_beta   90.00
_cell.angle_gamma   90.00
#
_symmetry.space_group_name_H-M   'P 1'
#
loop_
_entity.id
_entity.type
_entity.pdbx_description
1 polymer ?
#
loop_
_entity_poly.entity_id
_entity_poly.type
_entity_poly.pdbx_seq_one_letter_code
_entity_poly.pdbx_strand_id
1 'polypeptide(L)'
;MKLAVPQGTSKAAPPELRRAIGLPLLVLYGLGITIGAGIYVLVGAAAETAGFYAPTAFLVAAFVMAFSALSFAEFSGRIPESAGEAAFVQAGFNRGWLSLGTGL
;
A
#
# COMPACT_ATOMS: atom_id res chain seq x y z
N MET A 1 -32.92 26.25 -41.34
CA MET A 1 -31.50 25.91 -41.56
C MET A 1 -30.95 25.40 -40.23
N LYS A 2 -31.05 24.08 -39.97
CA LYS A 2 -30.51 23.44 -38.75
C LYS A 2 -29.09 22.99 -39.08
N LEU A 3 -28.09 23.54 -38.38
CA LEU A 3 -26.72 23.03 -38.43
C LEU A 3 -26.70 21.68 -37.70
N ALA A 4 -26.50 20.60 -38.46
CA ALA A 4 -26.17 19.31 -37.90
C ALA A 4 -24.74 19.39 -37.34
N VAL A 5 -24.62 19.49 -36.01
CA VAL A 5 -23.35 19.32 -35.32
C VAL A 5 -22.97 17.84 -35.44
N PRO A 6 -21.81 17.48 -36.02
CA PRO A 6 -21.36 16.10 -36.09
C PRO A 6 -21.11 15.58 -34.66
N GLN A 7 -21.93 14.62 -34.23
CA GLN A 7 -21.75 13.88 -32.98
C GLN A 7 -20.59 12.88 -33.16
N GLY A 8 -19.37 13.38 -33.10
CA GLY A 8 -18.15 12.58 -33.02
C GLY A 8 -17.74 12.33 -31.57
N THR A 9 -18.62 11.77 -30.73
CA THR A 9 -18.22 11.27 -29.41
C THR A 9 -18.04 9.76 -29.49
N SER A 10 -16.94 9.33 -30.09
CA SER A 10 -16.40 8.03 -29.73
C SER A 10 -16.11 8.11 -28.23
N LYS A 11 -16.88 7.37 -27.43
CA LYS A 11 -16.60 7.12 -26.02
C LYS A 11 -15.29 6.34 -25.99
N ALA A 12 -14.17 7.04 -26.12
CA ALA A 12 -12.85 6.45 -26.02
C ALA A 12 -12.77 5.76 -24.66
N ALA A 13 -12.46 4.47 -24.67
CA ALA A 13 -12.27 3.72 -23.44
C ALA A 13 -11.29 4.49 -22.53
N PRO A 14 -11.52 4.54 -21.22
CA PRO A 14 -10.60 5.22 -20.31
C PRO A 14 -9.18 4.71 -20.54
N PRO A 15 -8.16 5.58 -20.51
CA PRO A 15 -6.79 5.17 -20.75
C PRO A 15 -6.39 4.09 -19.75
N GLU A 16 -6.06 2.90 -20.24
CA GLU A 16 -5.67 1.77 -19.42
C GLU A 16 -4.18 1.88 -19.06
N LEU A 17 -3.87 1.70 -17.77
CA LEU A 17 -2.51 1.74 -17.28
C LEU A 17 -1.76 0.47 -17.70
N ARG A 18 -0.57 0.65 -18.28
CA ARG A 18 0.35 -0.47 -18.54
C ARG A 18 0.91 -1.00 -17.21
N ARG A 19 0.77 -2.31 -16.95
CA ARG A 19 1.47 -2.98 -15.83
C ARG A 19 2.99 -2.92 -16.07
N ALA A 20 3.64 -1.93 -15.49
CA ALA A 20 5.08 -1.71 -15.60
C ALA A 20 5.87 -2.25 -14.37
N ILE A 21 5.20 -2.41 -13.22
CA ILE A 21 5.85 -2.84 -11.98
C ILE A 21 5.73 -4.36 -11.82
N GLY A 22 6.87 -5.05 -11.95
CA GLY A 22 7.00 -6.46 -11.60
C GLY A 22 7.40 -6.67 -10.13
N LEU A 23 7.42 -7.92 -9.69
CA LEU A 23 7.79 -8.30 -8.32
C LEU A 23 9.10 -7.67 -7.79
N PRO A 24 10.24 -7.70 -8.49
CA PRO A 24 11.48 -7.14 -7.94
C PRO A 24 11.39 -5.64 -7.72
N LEU A 25 10.73 -4.91 -8.64
CA LEU A 25 10.55 -3.46 -8.51
C LEU A 25 9.56 -3.13 -7.38
N LEU A 26 8.52 -3.95 -7.20
CA LEU A 26 7.56 -3.79 -6.11
C LEU A 26 8.19 -4.04 -4.74
N VAL A 27 9.04 -5.08 -4.62
CA VAL A 27 9.79 -5.36 -3.39
C VAL A 27 10.75 -4.23 -3.07
N LEU A 28 11.50 -3.75 -4.08
CA LEU A 28 12.43 -2.64 -3.89
C LEU A 28 11.71 -1.34 -3.49
N TYR A 29 10.54 -1.08 -4.09
CA TYR A 29 9.68 0.05 -3.74
C TYR A 29 9.27 0.00 -2.26
N GLY A 30 8.74 -1.13 -1.79
CA GLY A 30 8.36 -1.29 -0.38
C GLY A 30 9.55 -1.21 0.59
N LEU A 31 10.68 -1.80 0.21
CA LEU A 31 11.92 -1.74 1.00
C LEU A 31 12.41 -0.29 1.12
N GLY A 32 12.40 0.46 0.02
CA GLY A 32 12.80 1.87 -0.01
C GLY A 32 11.95 2.74 0.90
N ILE A 33 10.63 2.54 0.89
CA ILE A 33 9.71 3.27 1.79
C ILE A 33 10.00 2.93 3.25
N THR A 34 10.17 1.65 3.58
CA THR A 34 10.39 1.21 4.97
C THR A 34 11.70 1.74 5.54
N ILE A 35 12.78 1.70 4.76
CA ILE A 35 14.08 2.23 5.18
C ILE A 35 14.03 3.75 5.29
N GLY A 36 13.47 4.44 4.28
CA GLY A 36 13.45 5.89 4.19
C GLY A 36 12.54 6.56 5.23
N ALA A 37 11.34 6.04 5.43
CA ALA A 37 10.37 6.63 6.35
C ALA A 37 10.61 6.22 7.82
N GLY A 38 11.13 5.00 8.05
CA GLY A 38 11.24 4.44 9.40
C GLY A 38 12.68 4.39 9.92
N ILE A 39 13.52 3.55 9.30
CA ILE A 39 14.80 3.12 9.88
C ILE A 39 15.75 4.30 10.11
N TYR A 40 15.88 5.22 9.16
CA TYR A 40 16.81 6.35 9.32
C TYR A 40 16.45 7.29 10.48
N VAL A 41 15.19 7.35 10.87
CA VAL A 41 14.73 8.18 11.99
C VAL A 41 14.78 7.41 13.31
N LEU A 42 14.35 6.14 13.31
CA LEU A 42 14.09 5.39 14.54
C LEU A 42 15.29 4.59 15.06
N VAL A 43 16.28 4.26 14.21
CA VAL A 43 17.39 3.38 14.62
C VAL A 43 18.22 4.00 15.74
N GLY A 44 18.40 5.32 15.75
CA GLY A 44 19.15 6.04 16.78
C GLY A 44 18.48 5.96 18.15
N ALA A 45 17.20 6.29 18.21
CA ALA A 45 16.42 6.22 19.45
C ALA A 45 16.29 4.77 19.98
N ALA A 46 16.15 3.80 19.07
CA ALA A 46 16.14 2.39 19.42
C ALA A 46 17.51 1.95 19.97
N ALA A 47 18.61 2.40 19.38
CA ALA A 47 19.97 2.08 19.83
C ALA A 47 20.31 2.77 21.16
N GLU A 48 19.83 3.98 21.41
CA GLU A 48 19.98 4.65 22.71
C GLU A 48 19.29 3.84 23.82
N THR A 49 18.09 3.34 23.55
CA THR A 49 17.30 2.59 24.53
C THR A 49 17.81 1.17 24.74
N ALA A 50 18.11 0.44 23.66
CA ALA A 50 18.49 -0.98 23.71
C ALA A 50 20.02 -1.20 23.80
N GLY A 51 20.82 -0.18 23.49
CA GLY A 51 22.29 -0.26 23.48
C GLY A 51 22.79 -1.40 22.61
N PHE A 52 23.64 -2.25 23.21
CA PHE A 52 24.19 -3.43 22.55
C PHE A 52 23.13 -4.45 22.10
N TYR A 53 21.96 -4.46 22.75
CA TYR A 53 20.85 -5.36 22.41
C TYR A 53 19.94 -4.81 21.29
N ALA A 54 20.29 -3.69 20.65
CA ALA A 54 19.50 -3.15 19.54
C ALA A 54 19.28 -4.17 18.40
N PRO A 55 20.28 -4.95 17.94
CA PRO A 55 20.05 -5.95 16.89
C PRO A 55 19.03 -7.03 17.31
N THR A 56 19.10 -7.50 18.54
CA THR A 56 18.14 -8.51 19.04
C THR A 56 16.74 -7.93 19.22
N ALA A 57 16.63 -6.67 19.65
CA ALA A 57 15.35 -5.96 19.71
C ALA A 57 14.70 -5.84 18.32
N PHE A 58 15.48 -5.50 17.29
CA PHE A 58 14.99 -5.46 15.90
C PHE A 58 14.56 -6.85 15.38
N LEU A 59 15.26 -7.92 15.75
CA LEU A 59 14.85 -9.28 15.39
C LEU A 59 13.51 -9.66 16.01
N VAL A 60 13.30 -9.34 17.29
CA VAL A 60 12.01 -9.57 17.96
C VAL A 60 10.90 -8.73 17.32
N ALA A 61 11.17 -7.45 17.03
CA ALA A 61 10.22 -6.58 16.35
C ALA A 61 9.85 -7.10 14.95
N ALA A 62 10.84 -7.58 14.17
CA ALA A 62 10.61 -8.17 12.85
C ALA A 62 9.74 -9.44 12.94
N PHE A 63 9.97 -10.28 13.95
CA PHE A 63 9.15 -11.47 14.18
C PHE A 63 7.69 -11.11 14.48
N VAL A 64 7.44 -10.12 15.33
CA VAL A 64 6.08 -9.63 15.63
C VAL A 64 5.44 -9.01 14.38
N MET A 65 6.19 -8.20 13.63
CA MET A 65 5.72 -7.57 12.40
C MET A 65 5.35 -8.60 11.32
N ALA A 66 6.02 -9.76 11.28
CA ALA A 66 5.78 -10.78 10.26
C ALA A 66 4.32 -11.25 10.22
N PHE A 67 3.64 -11.37 11.37
CA PHE A 67 2.22 -11.75 11.41
C PHE A 67 1.32 -10.74 10.69
N SER A 68 1.58 -9.44 10.91
CA SER A 68 0.87 -8.37 10.21
C SER A 68 1.21 -8.37 8.71
N ALA A 69 2.48 -8.52 8.36
CA ALA A 69 2.94 -8.54 6.97
C ALA A 69 2.32 -9.71 6.18
N LEU A 70 2.23 -10.90 6.78
CA LEU A 70 1.59 -12.08 6.18
C LEU A 70 0.08 -11.86 5.98
N SER A 71 -0.59 -11.24 6.96
CA SER A 71 -2.01 -10.90 6.84
C SER A 71 -2.27 -9.93 5.68
N PHE A 72 -1.42 -8.90 5.55
CA PHE A 72 -1.49 -7.97 4.42
C PHE A 72 -1.12 -8.63 3.09
N ALA A 73 -0.18 -9.58 3.07
CA ALA A 73 0.15 -10.34 1.86
C ALA A 73 -1.04 -11.17 1.37
N GLU A 74 -1.76 -11.85 2.28
CA GLU A 74 -2.97 -12.62 1.95
C GLU A 74 -4.10 -11.71 1.42
N PHE A 75 -4.33 -10.56 2.05
CA PHE A 75 -5.33 -9.59 1.57
C PHE A 75 -4.95 -8.97 0.23
N SER A 76 -3.69 -8.59 0.03
CA SER A 76 -3.23 -8.03 -1.25
C SER A 76 -3.35 -9.02 -2.41
N GLY A 77 -3.22 -10.32 -2.12
CA GLY A 77 -3.45 -11.39 -3.10
C GLY A 77 -4.94 -11.61 -3.42
N ARG A 78 -5.85 -11.39 -2.46
CA ARG A 78 -7.30 -11.59 -2.62
C ARG A 78 -8.04 -10.37 -3.14
N ILE A 79 -7.57 -9.16 -2.80
CA ILE A 79 -8.21 -7.89 -3.10
C ILE A 79 -7.18 -7.03 -3.86
N PRO A 80 -6.98 -7.27 -5.17
CA PRO A 80 -5.97 -6.60 -5.98
C PRO A 80 -6.44 -5.20 -6.44
N GLU A 81 -6.85 -4.37 -5.48
CA GLU A 81 -7.36 -3.01 -5.70
C GLU A 81 -6.33 -1.96 -5.31
N SER A 82 -6.24 -0.87 -6.08
CA SER A 82 -5.31 0.24 -5.82
C SER A 82 -5.84 1.24 -4.77
N ALA A 83 -6.37 0.74 -3.65
CA ALA A 83 -6.88 1.58 -2.55
C ALA A 83 -6.29 1.22 -1.16
N GLY A 84 -5.31 0.33 -1.11
CA GLY A 84 -4.61 -0.06 0.12
C GLY A 84 -5.54 -0.63 1.19
N GLU A 85 -5.29 -0.28 2.45
CA GLU A 85 -6.08 -0.73 3.59
C GLU A 85 -7.55 -0.31 3.56
N ALA A 86 -7.90 0.79 2.88
CA ALA A 86 -9.28 1.23 2.74
C ALA A 86 -10.12 0.20 1.97
N ALA A 87 -9.53 -0.49 0.98
CA ALA A 87 -10.19 -1.59 0.28
C ALA A 87 -10.45 -2.78 1.22
N PHE A 88 -9.52 -3.11 2.11
CA PHE A 88 -9.68 -4.23 3.05
C PHE A 88 -10.79 -3.94 4.06
N VAL A 89 -10.86 -2.71 4.57
CA VAL A 89 -11.93 -2.28 5.49
C VAL A 89 -13.28 -2.26 4.78
N GLN A 90 -13.35 -1.75 3.55
CA GLN A 90 -14.58 -1.78 2.76
C GLN A 90 -15.05 -3.20 2.50
N ALA A 91 -14.15 -4.10 2.12
CA ALA A 91 -14.47 -5.51 1.86
C ALA A 91 -14.92 -6.27 3.12
N GLY A 92 -14.29 -5.99 4.27
CA GLY A 92 -14.60 -6.68 5.53
C GLY A 92 -15.86 -6.17 6.22
N PHE A 93 -16.11 -4.86 6.20
CA PHE A 93 -17.20 -4.24 6.98
C PHE A 93 -18.40 -3.80 6.15
N ASN A 94 -18.27 -3.75 4.81
CA ASN A 94 -19.32 -3.35 3.87
C ASN A 94 -20.05 -2.05 4.26
N ARG A 95 -19.32 -1.10 4.86
CA ARG A 95 -19.89 0.14 5.39
C ARG A 95 -19.03 1.33 4.99
N GLY A 96 -19.57 2.15 4.08
CA GLY A 96 -18.82 3.24 3.43
C GLY A 96 -18.26 4.31 4.38
N TRP A 97 -18.88 4.50 5.55
CA TRP A 97 -18.34 5.44 6.56
C TRP A 97 -16.99 4.97 7.13
N LEU A 98 -16.78 3.66 7.28
CA LEU A 98 -15.53 3.12 7.82
C LEU A 98 -14.38 3.24 6.82
N SER A 99 -14.65 3.07 5.52
CA SER A 99 -13.64 3.23 4.48
C SER A 99 -13.22 4.69 4.27
N LEU A 100 -14.16 5.64 4.39
CA LEU A 100 -13.85 7.08 4.36
C LEU A 100 -12.90 7.47 5.51
N GLY A 101 -13.09 6.89 6.71
CA GLY A 101 -12.20 7.14 7.84
C GLY A 101 -10.77 6.64 7.64
N THR A 102 -10.56 5.64 6.78
CA THR A 102 -9.26 5.04 6.47
C THR A 102 -8.59 5.57 5.21
N GLY A 103 -9.19 6.57 4.54
CA GLY A 103 -8.56 7.27 3.42
C GLY A 103 -9.20 7.10 2.04
N LEU A 104 -10.46 6.65 1.96
CA LEU A 104 -11.25 6.63 0.72
C LEU A 104 -11.87 8.01 0.41
#